data_AF-A0A2E2RDR9-F1
#
_entry.id   AF-A0A2E2RDR9-F1
#
_cell.length_a   1.000
_cell.length_b   1.000
_cell.length_c   1.000
_cell.angle_alpha   90.00
_cell.angle_beta   90.00
_cell.angle_gamma   90.00
#
_symmetry.space_group_name_H-M   'P 1'
#
loop_
_entity.id
_entity.type
_entity.pdbx_description
1 polymer ?
#
loop_
_entity_poly.entity_id
_entity_poly.type
_entity_poly.pdbx_seq_one_letter_code
_entity_poly.pdbx_strand_id
1 'polypeptide(L)'
;MKTNWIYALAFSLTLVACGESPKTDNSAKENKKSKSAETASKDDNPFLAPVNYVGALGRAKNVSEKKINLANIQNAINQFKAVEGHYPKSLVELVKEGYYAKLPAPPKGKRYLYNSKTGQVGLK
;
A
#
# COMPACT_ATOMS: atom_id res chain seq x y z
N MET A 1 -42.32 4.92 1.76
CA MET A 1 -43.01 4.68 0.48
C MET A 1 -42.03 5.09 -0.62
N LYS A 2 -41.11 4.23 -1.08
CA LYS A 2 -41.25 3.24 -2.17
C LYS A 2 -41.97 3.80 -3.40
N THR A 3 -41.20 4.20 -4.42
CA THR A 3 -41.52 3.90 -5.82
C THR A 3 -40.22 3.87 -6.63
N ASN A 4 -40.03 2.72 -7.28
CA ASN A 4 -38.94 2.39 -8.17
C ASN A 4 -39.27 2.95 -9.56
N TRP A 5 -38.29 3.53 -10.25
CA TRP A 5 -38.33 3.71 -11.69
C TRP A 5 -37.18 2.94 -12.32
N ILE A 6 -37.50 1.72 -12.74
CA ILE A 6 -36.69 0.91 -13.64
C ILE A 6 -37.23 1.22 -15.03
N TYR A 7 -36.47 1.92 -15.87
CA TYR A 7 -36.52 1.93 -17.35
C TYR A 7 -35.33 2.82 -17.76
N ALA A 8 -34.51 2.55 -18.75
CA ALA A 8 -34.36 1.44 -19.65
C ALA A 8 -33.00 1.69 -20.35
N LEU A 9 -32.25 0.63 -20.62
CA LEU A 9 -31.77 0.40 -21.99
C LEU A 9 -30.92 1.54 -22.61
N ALA A 10 -29.64 1.62 -22.21
CA ALA A 10 -28.57 2.15 -23.06
C ALA A 10 -27.20 1.69 -22.53
N PHE A 11 -26.99 0.38 -22.44
CA PHE A 11 -25.65 -0.19 -22.30
C PHE A 11 -24.98 -0.15 -23.68
N SER A 12 -24.61 1.05 -24.13
CA SER A 12 -23.84 1.24 -25.36
C SER A 12 -22.40 0.81 -25.10
N LEU A 13 -22.14 -0.45 -25.42
CA LEU A 13 -20.83 -1.03 -25.61
C LEU A 13 -20.17 -0.35 -26.81
N THR A 14 -19.47 0.76 -26.60
CA THR A 14 -18.58 1.33 -27.62
C THR A 14 -17.18 0.77 -27.42
N LEU A 15 -16.90 -0.34 -28.11
CA LEU A 15 -15.54 -0.61 -28.57
C LEU A 15 -15.16 0.51 -29.54
N VAL A 16 -14.43 1.51 -29.07
CA VAL A 16 -13.64 2.39 -29.94
C VAL A 16 -12.24 1.83 -30.03
N ALA A 17 -11.94 1.42 -31.25
CA ALA A 17 -10.68 0.90 -31.74
C ALA A 17 -9.53 1.92 -31.69
N CYS A 18 -8.31 1.40 -31.80
CA CYS A 18 -7.05 2.12 -31.92
C CYS A 18 -7.04 3.24 -32.97
N GLY A 19 -6.41 4.35 -32.61
CA GLY A 19 -5.40 5.01 -33.43
C GLY A 19 -5.85 6.15 -34.34
N GLU A 20 -5.69 7.40 -33.88
CA GLU A 20 -5.29 8.53 -34.74
C GLU A 20 -4.72 9.65 -33.85
N SER A 21 -3.54 10.16 -34.21
CA SER A 21 -2.86 11.28 -33.53
C SER A 21 -3.19 12.62 -34.20
N PRO A 22 -3.37 13.70 -33.43
CA PRO A 22 -2.95 15.03 -33.87
C PRO A 22 -2.15 15.80 -32.80
N LYS A 23 -1.07 16.45 -33.25
CA LYS A 23 -0.31 17.48 -32.51
C LYS A 23 -1.03 18.82 -32.66
N THR A 24 -1.13 19.60 -31.56
CA THR A 24 -0.62 20.99 -31.44
C THR A 24 -0.92 21.59 -30.04
N ASP A 25 0.17 21.83 -29.31
CA ASP A 25 0.55 23.10 -28.65
C ASP A 25 -0.16 23.65 -27.38
N ASN A 26 0.65 23.63 -26.31
CA ASN A 26 0.84 24.64 -25.25
C ASN A 26 -0.26 24.84 -24.18
N SER A 27 -0.04 24.27 -22.98
CA SER A 27 0.32 25.02 -21.77
C SER A 27 0.05 24.26 -20.46
N ALA A 28 1.04 24.31 -19.59
CA ALA A 28 0.95 24.27 -18.12
C ALA A 28 0.72 22.91 -17.39
N LYS A 29 1.69 22.65 -16.49
CA LYS A 29 1.70 21.72 -15.33
C LYS A 29 1.99 20.25 -15.61
N GLU A 30 3.26 19.93 -15.82
CA GLU A 30 3.82 18.67 -15.31
C GLU A 30 4.13 18.80 -13.82
N ASN A 31 3.30 18.18 -12.99
CA ASN A 31 3.68 17.78 -11.65
C ASN A 31 3.09 16.39 -11.37
N LYS A 32 3.98 15.50 -10.91
CA LYS A 32 3.74 14.16 -10.34
C LYS A 32 3.44 13.03 -11.33
N LYS A 33 4.48 12.63 -12.07
CA LYS A 33 4.66 11.23 -12.45
C LYS A 33 4.81 10.39 -11.19
N SER A 34 3.92 9.42 -11.08
CA SER A 34 3.77 8.43 -10.03
C SER A 34 5.11 7.82 -9.62
N LYS A 35 5.40 7.93 -8.32
CA LYS A 35 6.48 7.22 -7.64
C LYS A 35 6.13 5.73 -7.58
N SER A 36 6.33 5.02 -8.68
CA SER A 36 6.61 3.58 -8.61
C SER A 36 8.05 3.46 -8.15
N ALA A 37 8.26 2.92 -6.95
CA ALA A 37 9.59 2.66 -6.43
C ALA A 37 10.18 1.43 -7.14
N GLU A 38 10.46 1.59 -8.43
CA GLU A 38 11.32 0.71 -9.18
C GLU A 38 12.75 1.18 -8.86
N THR A 39 13.43 0.40 -8.03
CA THR A 39 14.85 0.63 -7.81
C THR A 39 15.50 0.12 -9.08
N ALA A 40 15.71 1.03 -10.04
CA ALA A 40 16.50 0.78 -11.23
C ALA A 40 17.81 0.12 -10.77
N SER A 41 17.97 -1.15 -11.10
CA SER A 41 19.24 -1.87 -10.96
C SER A 41 20.24 -1.09 -11.81
N LYS A 42 21.19 -0.44 -11.17
CA LYS A 42 22.20 0.39 -11.85
C LYS A 42 23.27 -0.41 -12.58
N ASP A 43 23.06 -1.71 -12.82
CA ASP A 43 24.08 -2.60 -13.38
C ASP A 43 23.44 -3.56 -14.39
N ASP A 44 23.40 -3.12 -15.66
CA ASP A 44 22.98 -3.90 -16.83
C ASP A 44 24.03 -4.97 -17.22
N ASN A 45 24.74 -5.56 -16.26
CA ASN A 45 25.76 -6.56 -16.52
C ASN A 45 25.18 -7.99 -16.45
N PRO A 46 24.98 -8.68 -17.60
CA PRO A 46 24.37 -10.01 -17.64
C PRO A 46 25.22 -11.08 -16.93
N PHE A 47 26.53 -10.86 -16.76
CA PHE A 47 27.39 -11.76 -15.97
C PHE A 47 27.07 -11.74 -14.47
N LEU A 48 26.50 -10.64 -13.98
CA LEU A 48 26.06 -10.53 -12.59
C LEU A 48 24.61 -11.02 -12.41
N ALA A 49 23.94 -11.52 -13.45
CA ALA A 49 22.54 -11.92 -13.38
C ALA A 49 22.22 -12.89 -12.23
N PRO A 50 23.02 -13.95 -11.94
CA PRO A 50 22.73 -14.83 -10.80
C PRO A 50 22.84 -14.10 -9.45
N VAL A 51 23.84 -13.25 -9.28
CA VAL A 51 24.06 -12.48 -8.04
C VAL A 51 22.96 -11.42 -7.87
N ASN A 52 22.57 -10.76 -8.97
CA ASN A 52 21.48 -9.80 -9.03
C ASN A 52 20.14 -10.46 -8.69
N TYR A 53 19.90 -11.69 -9.15
CA TYR A 53 18.70 -12.44 -8.81
C TYR A 53 18.62 -12.74 -7.31
N VAL A 54 19.70 -13.28 -6.72
CA VAL A 54 19.75 -13.56 -5.28
C VAL A 54 19.58 -12.27 -4.46
N GLY A 55 20.25 -11.20 -4.86
CA GLY A 55 20.10 -9.88 -4.24
C GLY A 55 18.70 -9.29 -4.39
N ALA A 56 18.02 -9.53 -5.52
CA ALA A 56 16.64 -9.11 -5.75
C ALA A 56 15.65 -9.90 -4.89
N LEU A 57 15.81 -11.23 -4.79
CA LEU A 57 14.98 -12.08 -3.92
C LEU A 57 15.11 -11.68 -2.44
N GLY A 58 16.34 -11.45 -1.98
CA GLY A 58 16.58 -11.02 -0.60
C GLY A 58 15.94 -9.65 -0.31
N ARG A 59 16.02 -8.71 -1.25
CA ARG A 59 15.34 -7.41 -1.14
C ARG A 59 13.82 -7.55 -1.16
N ALA A 60 13.28 -8.35 -2.08
CA ALA A 60 11.85 -8.60 -2.20
C ALA A 60 11.26 -9.19 -0.91
N LYS A 61 11.88 -10.24 -0.36
CA LYS A 61 11.46 -10.84 0.92
C LYS A 61 11.42 -9.82 2.05
N ASN A 62 12.50 -9.05 2.22
CA ASN A 62 12.58 -8.02 3.26
C ASN A 62 11.50 -6.94 3.11
N VAL A 63 11.18 -6.53 1.88
CA VAL A 63 10.13 -5.53 1.63
C VAL A 63 8.75 -6.11 1.91
N SER A 64 8.51 -7.35 1.51
CA SER A 64 7.24 -8.04 1.75
C SER A 64 6.98 -8.24 3.23
N GLU A 65 7.94 -8.76 3.98
CA GLU A 65 7.81 -8.95 5.44
C GLU A 65 7.53 -7.63 6.17
N LYS A 66 8.21 -6.55 5.79
CA LYS A 66 7.96 -5.20 6.35
C LYS A 66 6.53 -4.73 6.11
N LYS A 67 6.04 -4.86 4.89
CA LYS A 67 4.69 -4.44 4.50
C LYS A 67 3.63 -5.28 5.20
N ILE A 68 3.83 -6.60 5.24
CA ILE A 68 2.92 -7.54 5.90
C ILE A 68 2.83 -7.23 7.39
N ASN A 69 3.96 -7.05 8.07
CA ASN A 69 3.96 -6.73 9.50
C ASN A 69 3.23 -5.42 9.81
N LEU A 70 3.48 -4.36 9.02
CA LEU A 70 2.80 -3.09 9.22
C LEU A 70 1.30 -3.17 8.95
N ALA A 71 0.90 -3.88 7.88
CA ALA A 71 -0.50 -4.09 7.53
C ALA A 71 -1.24 -4.90 8.59
N ASN A 72 -0.61 -5.95 9.14
CA ASN A 72 -1.19 -6.75 10.21
C ASN A 72 -1.44 -5.92 11.47
N ILE A 73 -0.48 -5.07 11.86
CA ILE A 73 -0.65 -4.17 13.00
C ILE A 73 -1.77 -3.16 12.72
N GLN A 74 -1.83 -2.58 11.51
CA GLN A 74 -2.90 -1.65 11.13
C GLN A 74 -4.28 -2.31 11.15
N ASN A 75 -4.39 -3.56 10.70
CA ASN A 75 -5.63 -4.32 10.77
C ASN A 75 -6.08 -4.56 12.21
N ALA A 76 -5.15 -4.92 13.11
CA ALA A 76 -5.45 -5.08 14.53
C ALA A 76 -5.92 -3.77 15.17
N ILE A 77 -5.31 -2.63 14.83
CA ILE A 77 -5.75 -1.30 15.27
C ILE A 77 -7.18 -1.00 14.80
N ASN A 78 -7.48 -1.33 13.54
CA ASN A 78 -8.81 -1.10 12.97
C ASN A 78 -9.86 -2.00 13.65
N GLN A 79 -9.50 -3.26 13.93
CA GLN A 79 -10.38 -4.18 14.65
C GLN A 79 -10.63 -3.72 16.09
N PHE A 80 -9.57 -3.31 16.80
CA PHE A 80 -9.70 -2.71 18.14
C PHE A 80 -10.66 -1.52 18.12
N LYS A 81 -10.49 -0.60 17.17
CA LYS A 81 -11.40 0.55 17.03
C LYS A 81 -12.83 0.12 16.71
N ALA A 82 -13.02 -0.90 15.89
CA ALA A 82 -14.34 -1.38 15.52
C ALA A 82 -15.10 -1.97 16.73
N VAL A 83 -14.39 -2.57 17.68
CA VAL A 83 -14.98 -3.20 18.87
C VAL A 83 -15.07 -2.22 20.05
N GLU A 84 -13.99 -1.51 20.37
CA GLU A 84 -13.89 -0.61 21.53
C GLU A 84 -14.41 0.82 21.24
N GLY A 85 -14.61 1.16 19.97
CA GLY A 85 -15.08 2.50 19.55
C GLY A 85 -14.01 3.60 19.58
N HIS A 86 -12.78 3.30 20.03
CA HIS A 86 -11.65 4.24 20.02
C HIS A 86 -10.37 3.57 19.54
N TYR A 87 -9.38 4.36 19.11
CA TYR A 87 -8.06 3.81 18.81
C TYR A 87 -7.33 3.41 20.10
N PRO A 88 -6.44 2.40 20.04
CA PRO A 88 -5.63 2.03 21.19
C PRO A 88 -4.71 3.20 21.56
N LYS A 89 -4.42 3.39 22.84
CA LYS A 89 -3.47 4.39 23.34
C LYS A 89 -2.03 4.00 22.99
N SER A 90 -1.76 2.70 22.91
CA SER A 90 -0.46 2.16 22.52
C SER A 90 -0.57 0.84 21.77
N LEU A 91 0.45 0.48 20.98
CA LEU A 91 0.50 -0.84 20.34
C LEU A 91 0.54 -1.99 21.34
N VAL A 92 0.97 -1.75 22.58
CA VAL A 92 0.99 -2.76 23.66
C VAL A 92 -0.42 -3.10 24.13
N GLU A 93 -1.36 -2.16 24.05
CA GLU A 93 -2.76 -2.37 24.42
C GLU A 93 -3.42 -3.41 23.51
N LEU A 94 -3.09 -3.42 22.22
CA LEU A 94 -3.52 -4.47 21.29
C LEU A 94 -3.11 -5.87 21.77
N VAL A 95 -1.95 -5.98 22.41
CA VAL A 95 -1.47 -7.26 22.95
C VAL A 95 -2.14 -7.61 24.26
N LYS A 96 -2.33 -6.63 25.14
CA LYS A 96 -3.00 -6.82 26.44
C LYS A 96 -4.46 -7.23 26.28
N GLU A 97 -5.17 -6.56 25.39
CA GLU A 97 -6.59 -6.81 25.12
C GLU A 97 -6.81 -7.99 24.15
N GLY A 98 -5.75 -8.69 23.73
CA GLY A 98 -5.85 -9.93 22.96
C GLY A 98 -6.12 -9.76 21.45
N TYR A 99 -6.17 -8.53 20.93
CA TYR A 99 -6.28 -8.27 19.48
C TYR A 99 -5.02 -8.65 18.70
N TYR A 100 -3.91 -8.89 19.40
CA TYR A 100 -2.65 -9.27 18.78
C TYR A 100 -1.80 -10.12 19.71
N ALA A 101 -1.41 -11.34 19.31
CA ALA A 101 -0.68 -12.24 20.20
C ALA A 101 0.68 -11.66 20.66
N LYS A 102 1.43 -11.06 19.74
CA LYS A 102 2.71 -10.39 20.03
C LYS A 102 3.11 -9.52 18.86
N LEU A 103 3.56 -8.29 19.12
CA LEU A 103 4.07 -7.40 18.08
C LEU A 103 5.34 -7.99 17.43
N PRO A 104 5.40 -8.12 16.08
CA PRO A 104 6.60 -8.55 15.40
C PRO A 104 7.73 -7.56 15.65
N ALA A 105 8.97 -8.04 15.79
CA ALA A 105 10.11 -7.15 15.95
C ALA A 105 10.22 -6.20 14.74
N PRO A 106 10.47 -4.90 14.96
CA PRO A 106 10.70 -4.00 13.86
C PRO A 106 11.99 -4.41 13.12
N PRO A 107 12.11 -4.09 11.82
CA PRO A 107 13.32 -4.36 11.05
C PRO A 107 14.56 -3.75 11.70
N LYS A 108 15.74 -4.31 11.42
CA LYS A 108 17.01 -3.83 11.98
C LYS A 108 17.17 -2.31 11.79
N GLY A 109 17.49 -1.63 12.89
CA GLY A 109 17.70 -0.17 12.91
C GLY A 109 16.42 0.67 12.82
N LYS A 110 15.22 0.05 12.85
CA LYS A 110 13.94 0.76 12.79
C LYS A 110 13.14 0.62 14.07
N ARG A 111 12.18 1.52 14.27
CA ARG A 111 11.20 1.46 15.37
C ARG A 111 9.80 1.74 14.85
N TYR A 112 8.80 1.13 15.49
CA TYR A 112 7.41 1.49 15.21
C TYR A 112 7.11 2.89 15.73
N LEU A 113 6.43 3.67 14.90
CA LEU A 113 5.82 4.93 15.28
C LEU A 113 4.31 4.73 15.24
N TYR A 114 3.64 5.10 16.32
CA TYR A 114 2.20 4.96 16.43
C TYR A 114 1.58 6.28 16.88
N ASN A 115 0.48 6.66 16.25
CA ASN A 115 -0.31 7.83 16.62
C ASN A 115 -1.69 7.38 17.14
N SER A 116 -1.92 7.55 18.44
CA SER A 116 -3.17 7.17 19.10
C SER A 116 -4.39 8.01 18.71
N LYS A 117 -4.19 9.22 18.16
CA LYS A 117 -5.29 10.06 17.69
C LYS A 117 -5.80 9.62 16.33
N THR A 118 -4.91 9.18 15.45
CA THR A 118 -5.25 8.81 14.07
C THR A 118 -5.31 7.30 13.84
N GLY A 119 -4.76 6.49 14.75
CA GLY A 119 -4.63 5.05 14.59
C GLY A 119 -3.60 4.62 13.55
N GLN A 120 -2.74 5.54 13.08
CA GLN A 120 -1.74 5.22 12.06
C GLN A 120 -0.48 4.62 12.69
N VAL A 121 0.00 3.53 12.09
CA VAL A 121 1.30 2.93 12.42
C VAL A 121 2.28 3.07 11.26
N GLY A 122 3.53 3.36 11.57
CA GLY A 122 4.62 3.52 10.61
C GLY A 122 5.94 2.99 11.15
N LEU A 123 6.98 3.05 10.32
CA LEU A 123 8.35 2.75 10.71
C LEU A 123 9.19 4.03 10.57
N LYS A 124 9.93 4.37 11.62
CA LYS A 124 11.01 5.35 11.55
C LYS A 124 12.32 4.57 11.38
#